data_AF-A0A8J8F5B4-F1
#
_entry.id   AF-A0A8J8F5B4-F1
#
_cell.length_a   1.000
_cell.length_b   1.000
_cell.length_c   1.000
_cell.angle_alpha   90.00
_cell.angle_beta   90.00
_cell.angle_gamma   90.00
#
_symmetry.space_group_name_H-M   'P 1'
#
loop_
_entity.id
_entity.type
_entity.pdbx_description
1 polymer ?
#
loop_
_entity_poly.entity_id
_entity_poly.type
_entity_poly.pdbx_seq_one_letter_code
_entity_poly.pdbx_strand_id
1 'polypeptide(L)'
;MTAETPRSSATVEDQADAARDAFAERIVVSYPADLSEWGRFQVEKPSFRAFLRKTRDTATAGDVWEEFVGVGCCGNSLDVPLRVEAVEGGSRVVDDTEIVYDVREACGIQGSWRVQSKGGPNRA
;
A
#
# COMPACT_ATOMS: atom_id res chain seq x y z
N MET A 1 -15.30 -30.28 -42.20
CA MET A 1 -15.80 -30.60 -40.85
C MET A 1 -14.99 -29.77 -39.86
N THR A 2 -15.69 -28.86 -39.15
CA THR A 2 -15.40 -28.30 -37.79
C THR A 2 -14.04 -27.62 -37.53
N ALA A 3 -13.92 -26.49 -36.85
CA ALA A 3 -14.85 -25.53 -36.27
C ALA A 3 -14.05 -24.24 -35.97
N GLU A 4 -14.72 -23.09 -36.09
CA GLU A 4 -14.22 -21.76 -35.76
C GLU A 4 -14.06 -21.60 -34.25
N THR A 5 -12.96 -21.01 -33.77
CA THR A 5 -12.91 -20.35 -32.45
C THR A 5 -11.83 -19.27 -32.42
N PRO A 6 -12.23 -17.98 -32.45
CA PRO A 6 -11.59 -16.98 -31.62
C PRO A 6 -12.66 -16.21 -30.84
N ARG A 7 -12.98 -16.65 -29.61
CA ARG A 7 -13.94 -15.92 -28.75
C ARG A 7 -13.48 -15.65 -27.32
N SER A 8 -12.25 -16.00 -26.97
CA SER A 8 -11.80 -15.94 -25.57
C SER A 8 -11.03 -14.67 -25.19
N SER A 9 -10.43 -13.93 -26.13
CA SER A 9 -9.61 -12.75 -25.80
C SER A 9 -10.43 -11.47 -25.60
N ALA A 10 -11.41 -11.19 -26.47
CA ALA A 10 -12.16 -9.94 -26.40
C ALA A 10 -12.97 -9.76 -25.09
N THR A 11 -13.46 -10.86 -24.50
CA THR A 11 -14.25 -10.81 -23.25
C THR A 11 -13.39 -10.65 -21.99
N VAL A 12 -12.10 -11.01 -22.02
CA VAL A 12 -11.20 -10.80 -20.88
C VAL A 12 -10.67 -9.37 -20.82
N GLU A 13 -10.49 -8.74 -21.99
CA GLU A 13 -10.04 -7.35 -22.10
C GLU A 13 -11.14 -6.37 -21.66
N ASP A 14 -12.39 -6.60 -22.08
CA ASP A 14 -13.57 -5.82 -21.67
C ASP A 14 -13.82 -5.88 -20.15
N GLN A 15 -13.67 -7.06 -19.54
CA GLN A 15 -13.78 -7.21 -18.08
C GLN A 15 -12.63 -6.53 -17.33
N ALA A 16 -11.41 -6.54 -17.88
CA ALA A 16 -10.28 -5.84 -17.28
C ALA A 16 -10.45 -4.31 -17.37
N ASP A 17 -11.02 -3.79 -18.46
CA ASP A 17 -11.30 -2.37 -18.62
C ASP A 17 -12.44 -1.91 -17.70
N ALA A 18 -13.53 -2.69 -17.62
CA ALA A 18 -14.61 -2.44 -16.67
C ALA A 18 -14.14 -2.50 -15.21
N ALA A 19 -13.26 -3.47 -14.87
CA ALA A 19 -12.65 -3.54 -13.55
C ALA A 19 -11.70 -2.36 -13.28
N ARG A 20 -11.07 -1.78 -14.31
CA ARG A 20 -10.26 -0.56 -14.15
C ARG A 20 -11.12 0.66 -13.81
N ASP A 21 -12.27 0.80 -14.47
CA ASP A 21 -13.19 1.91 -14.24
C ASP A 21 -14.04 1.74 -12.96
N ALA A 22 -14.25 0.50 -12.52
CA ALA A 22 -14.98 0.19 -11.29
C ALA A 22 -14.26 0.67 -10.02
N PHE A 23 -15.06 1.00 -9.01
CA PHE A 23 -14.57 1.44 -7.70
C PHE A 23 -13.95 0.29 -6.90
N ALA A 24 -12.79 0.56 -6.31
CA ALA A 24 -12.16 -0.33 -5.36
C ALA A 24 -12.99 -0.37 -4.08
N GLU A 25 -13.52 -1.54 -3.74
CA GLU A 25 -14.26 -1.76 -2.50
C GLU A 25 -13.27 -1.97 -1.35
N ARG A 26 -12.23 -2.76 -1.60
CA ARG A 26 -11.20 -3.09 -0.62
C ARG A 26 -9.82 -3.16 -1.27
N ILE A 27 -8.84 -2.57 -0.60
CA ILE A 27 -7.43 -2.62 -0.97
C ILE A 27 -6.64 -3.15 0.23
N VAL A 28 -5.89 -4.21 0.01
CA VAL A 28 -4.95 -4.76 1.00
C VAL A 28 -3.57 -4.23 0.69
N VAL A 29 -2.99 -3.50 1.64
CA VAL A 29 -1.67 -2.89 1.53
C VAL A 29 -0.77 -3.50 2.58
N SER A 30 0.38 -4.03 2.18
CA SER A 30 1.36 -4.58 3.09
C SER A 30 2.52 -3.63 3.33
N TYR A 31 3.02 -3.62 4.57
CA TYR A 31 4.34 -3.07 4.88
C TYR A 31 5.27 -4.18 5.37
N PRO A 32 6.59 -4.03 5.18
CA PRO A 32 7.57 -5.05 5.57
C PRO A 32 7.64 -5.23 7.08
N ALA A 33 7.80 -6.48 7.54
CA ALA A 33 7.92 -6.84 8.95
C ALA A 33 9.08 -6.14 9.69
N ASP A 34 10.13 -5.74 8.97
CA ASP A 34 11.29 -5.00 9.50
C ASP A 34 11.01 -3.49 9.65
N LEU A 35 9.79 -3.03 9.33
CA LEU A 35 9.39 -1.64 9.56
C LEU A 35 9.41 -1.34 11.07
N SER A 36 10.12 -0.28 11.45
CA SER A 36 10.18 0.19 12.83
C SER A 36 8.79 0.43 13.43
N GLU A 37 8.62 0.15 14.73
CA GLU A 37 7.36 0.37 15.45
C GLU A 37 6.80 1.79 15.27
N TRP A 38 7.67 2.80 15.21
CA TRP A 38 7.27 4.19 14.94
C TRP A 38 6.68 4.36 13.53
N GLY A 39 7.30 3.76 12.50
CA GLY A 39 6.79 3.81 11.12
C GLY A 39 5.45 3.09 11.01
N ARG A 40 5.33 1.93 11.65
CA ARG A 40 4.07 1.19 11.78
C ARG A 40 2.97 2.04 12.43
N PHE A 41 3.30 2.72 13.54
CA PHE A 41 2.37 3.61 14.23
C PHE A 41 1.91 4.79 13.36
N GLN A 42 2.73 5.30 12.44
CA GLN A 42 2.29 6.36 11.52
C GLN A 42 1.35 5.82 10.44
N VAL A 43 1.69 4.70 9.79
CA VAL A 43 0.89 4.16 8.67
C VAL A 43 -0.46 3.60 9.14
N GLU A 44 -0.54 3.06 10.35
CA GLU A 44 -1.78 2.49 10.88
C GLU A 44 -2.82 3.56 11.28
N LYS A 45 -2.45 4.86 11.30
CA LYS A 45 -3.37 5.96 11.66
C LYS A 45 -4.51 6.12 10.63
N PRO A 46 -5.73 6.45 11.10
CA PRO A 46 -6.86 6.76 10.19
C PRO A 46 -6.55 7.91 9.23
N SER A 47 -5.83 8.94 9.70
CA SER A 47 -5.44 10.09 8.87
C SER A 47 -4.54 9.70 7.70
N PHE A 48 -3.68 8.69 7.88
CA PHE A 48 -2.81 8.19 6.83
C PHE A 48 -3.59 7.37 5.80
N ARG A 49 -4.59 6.58 6.23
CA ARG A 49 -5.53 5.92 5.31
C ARG A 49 -6.31 6.93 4.47
N ALA A 50 -6.81 8.00 5.10
CA ALA A 50 -7.50 9.08 4.40
C ALA A 50 -6.57 9.81 3.41
N PHE A 51 -5.28 9.94 3.73
CA PHE A 51 -4.28 10.48 2.82
C PHE A 51 -4.09 9.60 1.59
N LEU A 52 -3.95 8.28 1.76
CA LEU A 52 -3.84 7.33 0.65
C LEU A 52 -5.05 7.40 -0.29
N ARG A 53 -6.27 7.46 0.27
CA ARG A 53 -7.51 7.60 -0.53
C ARG A 53 -7.56 8.88 -1.36
N LYS A 54 -6.92 9.96 -0.88
CA LYS A 54 -6.91 11.26 -1.55
C LYS A 54 -5.78 11.43 -2.56
N THR A 55 -4.69 10.69 -2.37
CA THR A 55 -3.47 10.83 -3.19
C THR A 55 -3.35 9.75 -4.25
N ARG A 56 -4.05 8.63 -4.10
CA ARG A 56 -4.09 7.55 -5.07
C ARG A 56 -5.41 7.62 -5.82
N ASP A 57 -5.34 7.73 -7.14
CA ASP A 57 -6.52 7.64 -8.03
C ASP A 57 -6.84 6.20 -8.40
N THR A 58 -5.81 5.36 -8.56
CA THR A 58 -5.94 3.95 -8.91
C THR A 58 -4.99 3.07 -8.11
N ALA A 59 -5.36 1.81 -7.93
CA ALA A 59 -4.56 0.78 -7.27
C ALA A 59 -4.58 -0.51 -8.08
N THR A 60 -3.41 -1.09 -8.32
CA THR A 60 -3.28 -2.43 -8.92
C THR A 60 -2.54 -3.35 -7.98
N ALA A 61 -2.93 -4.63 -7.92
CA ALA A 61 -2.15 -5.62 -7.19
C ALA A 61 -0.71 -5.68 -7.72
N GLY A 62 0.26 -5.58 -6.81
CA GLY A 62 1.68 -5.50 -7.12
C GLY A 62 2.26 -4.09 -7.14
N ASP A 63 1.44 -3.03 -7.14
CA ASP A 63 1.92 -1.65 -7.04
C ASP A 63 2.73 -1.44 -5.77
N VAL A 64 3.79 -0.65 -5.87
CA VAL A 64 4.60 -0.22 -4.72
C VAL A 64 4.43 1.28 -4.57
N TRP A 65 3.95 1.68 -3.40
CA TRP A 65 3.77 3.08 -3.01
C TRP A 65 4.87 3.44 -2.03
N GLU A 66 5.80 4.27 -2.48
CA GLU A 66 6.83 4.88 -1.62
C GLU A 66 6.21 6.07 -0.90
N GLU A 67 5.86 5.88 0.37
CA GLU A 67 5.16 6.89 1.16
C GLU A 67 6.05 7.49 2.24
N PHE A 68 6.17 8.81 2.21
CA PHE A 68 6.90 9.57 3.21
C PHE A 68 6.07 9.69 4.50
N VAL A 69 6.48 9.00 5.56
CA VAL A 69 5.77 9.01 6.86
C VAL A 69 6.31 10.04 7.87
N GLY A 70 7.15 10.95 7.40
CA GLY A 70 7.70 12.06 8.18
C GLY A 70 9.20 11.96 8.47
N VAL A 71 9.77 13.09 8.87
CA VAL A 71 11.10 13.14 9.45
C VAL A 71 11.03 12.69 10.91
N GLY A 72 11.83 11.70 11.29
CA GLY A 72 12.06 11.44 12.71
C GLY A 72 12.64 12.68 13.42
N CYS A 73 12.71 12.66 14.75
CA CYS A 73 13.24 13.77 15.58
C CYS A 73 14.65 14.28 15.17
N CYS A 74 15.37 13.52 14.34
CA CYS A 74 16.72 13.83 13.85
C CYS A 74 16.79 14.12 12.34
N GLY A 75 15.67 14.38 11.66
CA GLY A 75 15.67 14.86 10.27
C GLY A 75 15.81 13.79 9.19
N ASN A 76 15.75 12.50 9.53
CA ASN A 76 15.77 11.43 8.54
C ASN A 76 14.37 11.17 7.99
N SER A 77 14.21 11.33 6.68
CA SER A 77 13.06 10.89 5.89
C SER A 77 12.97 9.36 5.94
N LEU A 78 11.82 8.81 6.30
CA LEU A 78 11.56 7.38 6.10
C LEU A 78 10.50 7.25 5.01
N ASP A 79 10.93 6.79 3.84
CA ASP A 79 10.06 6.32 2.78
C ASP A 79 9.68 4.87 3.09
N VAL A 80 8.39 4.62 3.29
CA VAL A 80 7.85 3.29 3.58
C VAL A 80 7.34 2.71 2.26
N PRO A 81 7.94 1.63 1.73
CA PRO A 81 7.44 0.99 0.52
C PRO A 81 6.28 0.07 0.89
N LEU A 82 5.11 0.69 0.88
CA LEU A 82 3.83 0.01 0.96
C LEU A 82 3.60 -0.74 -0.35
N ARG A 83 3.11 -1.97 -0.28
CA ARG A 83 2.81 -2.75 -1.47
C ARG A 83 1.33 -3.11 -1.50
N VAL A 84 0.68 -2.89 -2.62
CA VAL A 84 -0.68 -3.36 -2.85
C VAL A 84 -0.63 -4.87 -3.06
N GLU A 85 -1.14 -5.64 -2.13
CA GLU A 85 -1.18 -7.10 -2.23
C GLU A 85 -2.41 -7.55 -3.02
N ALA A 86 -3.56 -6.91 -2.77
CA ALA A 86 -4.82 -7.24 -3.42
C ALA A 86 -5.73 -6.02 -3.57
N VAL A 87 -6.54 -6.04 -4.61
CA VAL A 87 -7.57 -5.04 -4.89
C VAL A 87 -8.84 -5.78 -5.29
N GLU A 88 -9.92 -5.53 -4.56
CA GLU A 88 -11.21 -6.17 -4.73
C GLU A 88 -12.23 -5.16 -5.32
N GLY A 89 -13.10 -5.65 -6.19
CA GLY A 89 -14.11 -4.86 -6.90
C GLY A 89 -13.57 -4.22 -8.18
N GLY A 90 -12.74 -3.19 -8.03
CA GLY A 90 -12.17 -2.45 -9.16
C GLY A 90 -10.91 -1.66 -8.79
N SER A 91 -10.30 -0.98 -9.75
CA SER A 91 -9.00 -0.31 -9.53
C SER A 91 -9.10 1.12 -9.05
N ARG A 92 -10.27 1.76 -9.17
CA ARG A 92 -10.44 3.19 -8.86
C ARG A 92 -10.58 3.44 -7.37
N VAL A 93 -9.65 4.19 -6.80
CA VAL A 93 -9.64 4.51 -5.37
C VAL A 93 -10.58 5.70 -5.13
N VAL A 94 -11.47 5.57 -4.14
CA VAL A 94 -12.42 6.60 -3.73
C VAL A 94 -12.43 6.76 -2.20
N ASP A 95 -13.17 7.74 -1.69
CA ASP A 95 -13.23 8.03 -0.25
C ASP A 95 -13.80 6.87 0.59
N ASP A 96 -14.72 6.09 -0.02
CA ASP A 96 -15.36 4.93 0.61
C ASP A 96 -14.47 3.67 0.57
N THR A 97 -13.44 3.63 -0.28
CA THR A 97 -12.57 2.46 -0.47
C THR A 97 -11.94 2.00 0.85
N GLU A 98 -12.18 0.75 1.25
CA GLU A 98 -11.60 0.21 2.47
C GLU A 98 -10.11 -0.10 2.28
N ILE A 99 -9.23 0.53 3.08
CA ILE A 99 -7.80 0.21 3.07
C ILE A 99 -7.46 -0.58 4.34
N VAL A 100 -6.96 -1.79 4.14
CA VAL A 100 -6.53 -2.73 5.17
C VAL A 100 -5.01 -2.87 5.12
N TYR A 101 -4.37 -2.90 6.30
CA TYR A 101 -2.94 -3.13 6.38
C TYR A 101 -2.62 -4.57 6.74
N ASP A 102 -1.65 -5.14 6.05
CA ASP A 102 -1.06 -6.44 6.36
C ASP A 102 0.47 -6.32 6.55
N VAL A 103 1.10 -7.37 7.08
CA VAL A 103 2.54 -7.40 7.33
C VAL A 103 3.17 -8.44 6.41
N ARG A 104 4.00 -7.99 5.47
CA ARG A 104 4.73 -8.89 4.56
C ARG A 104 6.12 -9.24 5.08
N GLU A 105 6.73 -10.25 4.45
CA GLU A 105 8.11 -10.65 4.76
C GLU A 105 9.09 -9.47 4.68
N ALA A 106 10.12 -9.51 5.53
CA ALA A 106 11.15 -8.49 5.56
C ALA A 106 11.89 -8.43 4.21
N CYS A 107 11.79 -7.30 3.51
CA CYS A 107 12.45 -7.09 2.22
C CYS A 107 13.85 -6.45 2.37
N GLY A 108 14.42 -6.48 3.58
CA GLY A 108 15.70 -5.82 3.86
C GLY A 108 15.62 -4.29 3.75
N ILE A 109 14.53 -3.68 4.20
CA ILE A 109 14.44 -2.23 4.33
C ILE A 109 15.60 -1.78 5.19
N GLN A 110 16.62 -1.19 4.58
CA GLN A 110 17.64 -0.44 5.30
C GLN A 110 17.02 0.89 5.73
N GLY A 111 15.90 0.83 6.45
CA GLY A 111 15.39 1.96 7.20
C GLY A 111 16.47 2.25 8.21
N SER A 112 17.11 3.41 8.08
CA SER A 112 18.16 3.88 8.98
C SER A 112 17.60 4.16 10.39
N TRP A 113 17.07 3.13 11.05
CA TRP A 113 16.71 3.11 12.47
C TRP A 113 17.43 1.94 13.14
N ARG A 114 18.75 1.85 12.94
CA ARG A 114 19.65 1.11 13.82
C ARG A 114 20.17 2.00 14.97
N VAL A 115 19.41 3.02 15.39
CA VAL A 115 19.83 3.97 16.42
C VAL A 115 18.83 3.99 17.59
N GLN A 116 19.23 3.20 18.60
CA GLN A 116 19.12 3.42 20.03
C GLN A 116 17.73 3.40 20.70
N SER A 117 17.19 2.19 20.91
CA SER A 117 16.38 1.88 22.11
C SER A 117 17.24 1.75 23.39
N LYS A 118 18.24 2.63 23.56
CA LYS A 118 19.03 2.75 24.79
C LYS A 118 19.21 4.24 25.12
N GLY A 119 18.29 4.77 25.91
CA GLY A 119 18.43 6.10 26.50
C GLY A 119 17.19 6.98 26.35
N GLY A 120 16.11 6.65 27.05
CA GLY A 120 15.11 7.67 27.38
C GLY A 120 15.78 8.79 28.20
N PRO A 121 15.32 10.05 28.11
CA PRO A 121 15.93 11.14 28.85
C PRO A 121 15.78 10.89 30.35
N ASN A 122 16.91 10.71 31.05
CA ASN A 122 16.96 10.91 32.50
C ASN A 122 16.68 12.40 32.73
N ARG A 123 15.53 12.67 33.32
CA ARG A 123 15.10 13.97 33.79
C ARG A 123 16.11 14.44 34.85
N ALA A 124 16.87 15.49 34.53
CA ALA A 124 17.65 16.26 35.50
C ALA A 124 16.75 17.28 36.20
#